data_AF-A0A7K6T5I3-F1
#
_entry.id   AF-A0A7K6T5I3-F1
#
_cell.length_a   1.000
_cell.length_b   1.000
_cell.length_c   1.000
_cell.angle_alpha   90.00
_cell.angle_beta   90.00
_cell.angle_gamma   90.00
#
_symmetry.space_group_name_H-M   'P 1'
#
loop_
_entity.id
_entity.type
_entity.pdbx_description
1 polymer ?
#
loop_
_entity_poly.entity_id
_entity_poly.type
_entity_poly.pdbx_seq_one_letter_code
_entity_poly.pdbx_strand_id
1 'polypeptide(L)' 'PWKHLGWILTETMIKPQPLTINNDIKTLNDLHKLMGTMNWVRPMLGISNHELQHL' A
#
# COMPACT_ATOMS: atom_id res chain seq x y z
N PRO A 1 14.53 8.60 -11.60
CA PRO A 1 13.20 8.43 -10.98
C PRO A 1 13.34 8.39 -9.45
N TRP A 2 12.64 9.26 -8.72
CA TRP A 2 12.80 9.46 -7.28
C TRP A 2 11.87 8.51 -6.53
N LYS A 3 12.39 7.75 -5.55
CA LYS A 3 11.57 6.89 -4.68
C LYS A 3 11.22 7.64 -3.40
N HIS A 4 9.96 7.92 -3.16
CA HIS A 4 9.52 8.64 -1.98
C HIS A 4 8.19 8.08 -1.47
N LEU A 5 8.13 7.72 -0.18
CA LEU A 5 6.92 7.19 0.47
C LEU A 5 6.22 6.10 -0.35
N GLY A 6 6.97 5.15 -0.93
CA GLY A 6 6.43 4.07 -1.77
C GLY A 6 5.96 4.50 -3.18
N TRP A 7 6.22 5.74 -3.61
CA TRP A 7 5.98 6.22 -4.97
C TRP A 7 7.28 6.29 -5.77
N ILE A 8 7.17 6.23 -7.09
CA ILE A 8 8.21 6.58 -8.04
C ILE A 8 7.77 7.84 -8.76
N LEU A 9 8.51 8.92 -8.55
CA LEU A 9 8.30 10.20 -9.21
C LEU A 9 9.28 10.34 -10.38
N THR A 10 8.76 10.64 -11.55
CA THR A 10 9.51 11.14 -12.69
C THR A 10 9.13 12.60 -12.92
N GLU A 11 9.86 13.31 -13.78
CA GLU A 11 9.59 14.72 -14.10
C GLU A 11 8.16 14.95 -14.64
N THR A 12 7.53 13.90 -15.15
CA THR A 12 6.24 13.96 -15.84
C THR A 12 5.16 13.07 -15.23
N MET A 13 5.49 12.18 -14.30
CA MET A 13 4.55 11.16 -13.80
C MET A 13 4.85 10.71 -12.37
N ILE A 14 3.78 10.52 -11.59
CA ILE A 14 3.82 9.89 -10.27
C ILE A 14 3.19 8.50 -10.42
N LYS A 15 3.93 7.44 -10.09
CA LYS A 15 3.42 6.06 -10.13
C LYS A 15 3.70 5.32 -8.82
N PRO A 16 2.78 4.45 -8.35
CA PRO A 16 3.05 3.65 -7.16
C PRO A 16 4.23 2.71 -7.42
N GLN A 17 5.05 2.46 -6.40
CA GLN A 17 6.02 1.38 -6.46
C GLN A 17 5.28 0.05 -6.53
N PRO A 18 5.82 -0.95 -7.24
CA PRO A 18 5.29 -2.30 -7.18
C PRO A 18 5.25 -2.75 -5.72
N LEU A 19 4.06 -3.05 -5.22
CA LEU A 19 3.87 -3.58 -3.88
C LEU A 19 3.89 -5.08 -3.97
N THR A 20 4.80 -5.70 -3.23
CA THR A 20 4.79 -7.13 -3.00
C THR A 20 3.94 -7.40 -1.78
N ILE A 21 2.73 -7.91 -1.97
CA ILE A 21 1.90 -8.44 -0.88
C ILE A 21 2.44 -9.84 -0.56
N ASN A 22 2.81 -10.07 0.70
CA ASN A 22 3.24 -11.40 1.10
C ASN A 22 2.02 -12.30 1.36
N ASN A 23 1.85 -13.26 0.43
CA ASN A 23 1.09 -14.52 0.51
C ASN A 23 1.01 -15.24 1.86
N ASP A 24 2.17 -15.32 2.50
CA ASP A 24 2.56 -16.34 3.46
C ASP A 24 2.80 -15.69 4.83
N ILE A 25 1.71 -15.51 5.56
CA ILE A 25 1.72 -14.87 6.88
C ILE A 25 1.93 -15.97 7.92
N LYS A 26 3.15 -16.10 8.44
CA LYS A 26 3.49 -17.12 9.45
C LYS A 26 3.71 -16.55 10.84
N THR A 27 4.02 -15.26 10.95
CA THR A 27 4.33 -14.60 12.21
C THR A 27 3.50 -13.32 12.41
N LEU A 28 3.37 -12.88 13.67
CA LEU A 28 2.74 -11.61 14.00
C LEU A 28 3.42 -10.42 13.30
N ASN A 29 4.74 -10.50 13.13
CA ASN A 29 5.51 -9.48 12.41
C ASN A 29 5.13 -9.42 10.92
N ASP A 30 4.84 -10.56 10.29
CA ASP A 30 4.39 -10.59 8.89
C ASP A 30 2.99 -9.98 8.76
N LEU A 31 2.10 -10.25 9.73
CA LEU A 31 0.78 -9.63 9.80
C LEU A 31 0.88 -8.12 9.98
N HIS A 32 1.77 -7.63 10.87
CA HIS A 32 1.99 -6.20 11.06
C HIS A 32 2.52 -5.52 9.79
N LYS A 33 3.44 -6.16 9.07
CA LYS A 33 3.94 -5.66 7.78
C LYS A 33 2.83 -5.58 6.74
N LEU A 34 2.00 -6.62 6.63
CA LEU A 34 0.86 -6.64 5.72
C LEU A 34 -0.13 -5.51 6.02
N MET A 35 -0.49 -5.32 7.30
CA MET A 35 -1.35 -4.21 7.71
C MET A 35 -0.72 -2.84 7.41
N GLY A 36 0.60 -2.71 7.55
CA GLY A 36 1.33 -1.51 7.14
C GLY A 36 1.22 -1.25 5.63
N THR A 37 1.41 -2.28 4.81
CA THR A 37 1.25 -2.20 3.35
C THR A 37 -0.18 -1.84 2.94
N MET A 38 -1.20 -2.44 3.57
CA MET A 38 -2.61 -2.13 3.28
C MET A 38 -2.98 -0.69 3.66
N ASN A 39 -2.55 -0.22 4.83
CA ASN A 39 -2.74 1.18 5.24
C ASN A 39 -2.05 2.17 4.29
N TRP A 40 -0.91 1.79 3.71
CA TRP A 40 -0.19 2.61 2.75
C TRP A 40 -0.90 2.72 1.38
N VAL A 41 -1.58 1.66 0.93
CA VAL A 41 -2.36 1.64 -0.34
C VAL A 41 -3.66 2.42 -0.24
N ARG A 42 -4.22 2.50 0.96
CA ARG A 42 -5.52 3.09 1.25
C ARG A 42 -5.79 4.46 0.60
N PRO A 43 -4.91 5.47 0.67
CA PRO A 43 -5.14 6.76 0.01
C PRO A 43 -5.20 6.67 -1.53
N MET A 44 -4.66 5.63 -2.15
CA MET A 44 -4.64 5.46 -3.60
C MET A 44 -5.92 4.83 -4.16
N LEU A 45 -6.59 4.01 -3.36
CA LEU A 45 -7.79 3.31 -3.82
C LEU A 45 -9.01 4.23 -3.93
N GLY A 46 -8.95 5.44 -3.34
CA GLY A 46 -10.09 6.36 -3.31
C GLY A 46 -11.28 5.86 -2.49
N ILE A 47 -11.14 4.71 -1.82
CA ILE A 47 -12.19 4.07 -1.02
C ILE A 47 -12.28 4.79 0.32
N SER A 48 -13.45 5.34 0.62
CA SER A 48 -13.69 6.00 1.90
C SER A 48 -13.78 4.96 3.03
N ASN A 49 -13.52 5.36 4.29
CA ASN A 49 -13.68 4.48 5.47
C ASN A 49 -15.01 3.73 5.47
N HIS A 50 -16.08 4.42 5.09
CA HIS A 50 -17.42 3.88 5.08
C HIS A 50 -17.53 2.67 4.14
N GLU A 51 -16.93 2.74 2.96
CA GLU A 51 -17.05 1.66 1.96
C GLU A 51 -16.27 0.39 2.32
N LEU A 52 -15.18 0.52 3.10
CA LEU A 52 -14.44 -0.64 3.62
C LEU A 52 -15.13 -1.33 4.79
N GLN A 53 -15.97 -0.61 5.55
CA GLN A 53 -16.70 -1.18 6.69
C GLN A 53 -17.88 -2.06 6.28
N HIS A 54 -18.31 -1.99 5.01
CA HIS A 54 -19.44 -2.74 4.46
C HIS A 54 -19.03 -3.90 3.54
N LEU A 55 -17.73 -4.19 3.42
CA LEU A 55 -17.18 -5.40 2.76
C LEU A 55 -16.99 -6.52 3.77
#